data_AF-A0A3B9LFC6-F1
#
_entry.id   AF-A0A3B9LFC6-F1
#
_cell.length_a   1.000
_cell.length_b   1.000
_cell.length_c   1.000
_cell.angle_alpha   90.00
_cell.angle_beta   90.00
_cell.angle_gamma   90.00
#
_symmetry.space_group_name_H-M   'P 1'
#
loop_
_entity.id
_entity.type
_entity.pdbx_description
1 polymer ?
#
loop_
_entity_poly.entity_id
_entity_poly.type
_entity_poly.pdbx_seq_one_letter_code
_entity_poly.pdbx_strand_id
1 'polypeptide(L)' 'GMLADFTVLSADIMKIPEPEILKTRAVMTVIGGKIVYERTGG' A
#
# COMPACT_ATOMS: atom_id res chain seq x y z
N GLY A 1 16.59 -12.52 10.05
CA GLY A 1 16.26 -11.27 9.34
C GLY A 1 14.87 -10.87 9.76
N MET A 2 14.62 -9.59 10.03
CA MET A 2 13.27 -9.11 10.31
C MET A 2 12.45 -9.29 9.03
N LEU A 3 11.42 -10.13 9.09
CA LEU A 3 10.42 -10.17 8.04
C LEU A 3 9.60 -8.89 8.17
N ALA A 4 9.67 -8.02 7.17
CA ALA A 4 8.94 -6.77 7.17
C ALA A 4 7.53 -7.01 6.61
N ASP A 5 6.53 -6.54 7.36
CA ASP A 5 5.14 -6.55 6.96
C ASP A 5 4.70 -5.10 6.72
N PHE A 6 4.34 -4.76 5.47
CA PHE A 6 3.88 -3.41 5.13
C PHE A 6 2.99 -3.40 3.89
N THR A 7 2.19 -2.34 3.76
CA THR A 7 1.35 -2.06 2.58
C THR A 7 1.76 -0.73 1.96
N VAL A 8 1.89 -0.71 0.64
CA VAL A 8 2.13 0.49 -0.15
C VAL A 8 0.78 1.01 -0.65
N LEU A 9 0.55 2.30 -0.42
CA LEU A 9 -0.66 3.02 -0.84
C LEU A 9 -0.36 3.90 -2.05
N SER A 10 -1.37 4.13 -2.89
CA SER A 10 -1.27 4.99 -4.07
C SER A 10 -1.08 6.47 -3.75
N ALA A 11 -1.26 6.87 -2.49
CA ALA A 11 -1.11 8.24 -2.01
C ALA A 11 -0.65 8.26 -0.55
N ASP A 12 0.01 9.35 -0.14
CA ASP A 12 0.41 9.60 1.24
C ASP A 12 -0.78 10.15 2.03
N ILE A 13 -1.48 9.25 2.74
CA ILE A 13 -2.69 9.58 3.50
C ILE A 13 -2.46 10.62 4.61
N MET A 14 -1.22 10.85 5.03
CA MET A 14 -0.88 11.84 6.07
C MET A 14 -0.67 13.25 5.50
N LYS A 15 -0.65 13.39 4.17
CA LYS A 15 -0.47 14.67 3.47
C LYS A 15 -1.66 15.08 2.62
N ILE A 16 -2.47 14.13 2.14
CA ILE A 16 -3.64 14.42 1.30
C ILE A 16 -4.85 14.88 2.13
N PRO A 17 -5.79 15.64 1.55
CA PRO A 17 -7.06 15.99 2.19
C PRO A 17 -7.92 14.76 2.52
N GLU A 18 -8.75 14.86 3.56
CA GLU A 18 -9.65 13.77 4.02
C GLU A 18 -10.52 13.17 2.89
N PRO A 19 -11.11 13.95 1.97
CA PRO A 19 -11.90 13.39 0.87
C PRO A 19 -11.07 12.54 -0.11
N GLU A 20 -9.76 12.75 -0.18
CA GLU A 20 -8.86 11.99 -1.05
C GLU A 20 -8.43 10.66 -0.42
N ILE A 21 -8.47 10.54 0.90
CA ILE A 21 -8.17 9.28 1.60
C ILE A 21 -9.05 8.15 1.07
N LEU A 22 -10.34 8.40 0.84
CA LEU A 22 -11.30 7.42 0.30
C LEU A 22 -10.98 6.96 -1.14
N LYS A 23 -10.20 7.74 -1.89
CA LYS A 23 -9.76 7.41 -3.25
C LYS A 23 -8.46 6.62 -3.27
N THR A 24 -7.73 6.59 -2.15
CA THR A 24 -6.48 5.85 -2.01
C THR A 24 -6.72 4.35 -2.20
N ARG A 25 -5.76 3.66 -2.82
CA ARG A 25 -5.80 2.21 -3.07
C ARG A 25 -4.49 1.59 -2.60
N ALA A 26 -4.56 0.38 -2.06
CA ALA A 26 -3.38 -0.44 -1.89
C ALA A 26 -2.84 -0.85 -3.27
N VAL A 27 -1.54 -0.68 -3.48
CA VAL A 27 -0.85 -1.07 -4.71
C VAL A 27 0.05 -2.28 -4.50
N MET A 28 0.53 -2.50 -3.28
CA MET A 28 1.34 -3.67 -2.94
C MET A 28 1.20 -4.00 -1.44
N THR A 29 1.24 -5.29 -1.10
CA THR A 29 1.34 -5.75 0.29
C THR A 29 2.42 -6.81 0.39
N VAL A 30 3.31 -6.63 1.36
CA VAL A 30 4.38 -7.57 1.70
C VAL A 30 4.10 -8.14 3.09
N ILE A 31 4.10 -9.47 3.19
CA ILE A 31 3.99 -10.21 4.46
C ILE A 31 5.10 -11.23 4.49
N GLY A 32 5.86 -11.30 5.58
CA GLY A 32 6.90 -12.31 5.71
C GLY A 32 8.04 -12.12 4.71
N GLY A 33 8.26 -10.90 4.20
CA GLY A 33 9.18 -10.62 3.10
C GLY A 33 8.72 -11.13 1.72
N LYS A 34 7.47 -11.58 1.58
CA LYS A 34 6.88 -12.02 0.30
C LYS A 34 5.77 -11.06 -0.13
N ILE A 35 5.74 -10.74 -1.42
CA ILE A 35 4.62 -10.00 -2.02
C ILE A 35 3.42 -10.94 -2.05
N VAL A 36 2.35 -10.56 -1.35
CA VAL A 36 1.08 -11.32 -1.30
C VAL A 36 -0.02 -10.66 -2.11
N TYR A 37 0.16 -9.37 -2.42
CA TYR A 37 -0.73 -8.59 -3.25
C TYR A 37 0.10 -7.57 -4.02
N GLU A 38 -0.17 -7.46 -5.31
CA GLU A 38 0.37 -6.42 -6.17
C GLU A 38 -0.71 -6.05 -7.17
N ARG A 39 -0.98 -4.76 -7.30
CA ARG A 39 -1.90 -4.26 -8.31
C ARG A 39 -1.12 -4.11 -9.61
N THR A 40 -1.09 -5.16 -10.42
CA THR A 40 -0.60 -5.10 -11.80
C THR A 40 -1.45 -4.06 -12.52
N GLY A 41 -0.84 -2.94 -12.90
CA GLY A 41 -1.45 -2.04 -13.88
C GLY A 41 -1.73 -2.86 -15.13
N GLY A 42 -2.93 -2.76 -15.68
CA GLY A 42 -3.28 -3.41 -16.94
C GLY A 42 -2.34 -3.01 -18.07
#